data_AF-A0A5C1AN97-F1
#
_entry.id   AF-A0A5C1AN97-F1
#
_cell.length_a   1.000
_cell.length_b   1.000
_cell.length_c   1.000
_cell.angle_alpha   90.00
_cell.angle_beta   90.00
_cell.angle_gamma   90.00
#
_symmetry.space_group_name_H-M   'P 1'
#
loop_
_entity.id
_entity.type
_entity.pdbx_description
1 polymer ?
#
loop_
_entity_poly.entity_id
_entity_poly.type
_entity_poly.pdbx_seq_one_letter_code
_entity_poly.pdbx_strand_id
1 'polypeptide(L)'
;MTLRRLLIDMNSYFASVEQQDDEDLRGKPVAVVPVMARTTCCIAASREAKLKGVKTGMAVWEALQFCEGLRLVLARHDRYVEVHDQIVRAVARCLPIDRVLSIDEMVCTLLKSECHPVTAERLGNQIKAEIRQSVGECVTCSIGIAPNHLLAKLASNMKKPDGLTVIEKHELPQRLYPVKITAFSGIARRMEARFRKFGVVSTEQLCSLSVQTMSLIWGSKIHGERWFYQLRGEEVFEKPTVRRTVSHSHVLPPSLRNHTGARGVMVKLIHKAAARLRTLENWCGSLGVRLRYEDGQTWGIACKVMRTQDTLTLLHAFEKLWQLRPRGEPKQVAMVLFDLTPAAMTTPSLFDVDHDLTEVSHTMDKINRQFGKNSIHFGTLCGSKDTAPTRIAFTQIPEFDPAST
;
A
#
# COMPACT_ATOMS: atom_id res chain seq x y z
N MET A 1 -19.62 -10.72 -25.48
CA MET A 1 -18.39 -11.29 -24.86
C MET A 1 -17.41 -10.16 -24.63
N THR A 2 -16.87 -9.95 -23.45
CA THR A 2 -15.58 -10.56 -23.14
C THR A 2 -15.26 -10.26 -21.68
N LEU A 3 -15.16 -11.30 -20.86
CA LEU A 3 -14.35 -11.21 -19.65
C LEU A 3 -12.93 -10.86 -20.07
N ARG A 4 -12.25 -9.98 -19.36
CA ARG A 4 -10.87 -9.58 -19.72
C ARG A 4 -9.93 -9.61 -18.55
N ARG A 5 -10.45 -9.40 -17.35
CA ARG A 5 -9.65 -9.22 -16.13
C ARG A 5 -10.03 -10.28 -15.12
N LEU A 6 -9.01 -10.93 -14.56
CA LEU A 6 -9.10 -11.81 -13.42
C LEU A 6 -8.29 -11.17 -12.29
N LEU A 7 -8.94 -10.83 -11.19
CA LEU A 7 -8.29 -10.23 -10.02
C LEU A 7 -8.26 -11.24 -8.88
N ILE A 8 -7.09 -11.41 -8.29
CA ILE A 8 -6.84 -12.23 -7.10
C ILE A 8 -6.62 -11.31 -5.91
N ASP A 9 -7.33 -11.57 -4.81
CA ASP A 9 -7.27 -10.81 -3.56
C ASP A 9 -7.15 -11.79 -2.38
N MET A 10 -6.01 -11.76 -1.67
CA MET A 10 -5.74 -12.68 -0.56
C MET A 10 -6.59 -12.34 0.67
N ASN A 11 -7.24 -13.34 1.24
CA ASN A 11 -8.16 -13.13 2.35
C ASN A 11 -7.40 -12.98 3.67
N SER A 12 -7.56 -11.84 4.34
CA SER A 12 -6.95 -11.57 5.67
C SER A 12 -5.43 -11.80 5.68
N TYR A 13 -4.75 -11.42 4.60
CA TYR A 13 -3.40 -11.85 4.23
C TYR A 13 -2.43 -12.04 5.40
N PHE A 14 -2.03 -10.99 6.12
CA PHE A 14 -1.05 -11.14 7.21
C PHE A 14 -1.52 -12.10 8.31
N ALA A 15 -2.79 -12.05 8.71
CA ALA A 15 -3.30 -12.96 9.73
C ALA A 15 -3.31 -14.42 9.24
N SER A 16 -3.65 -14.65 7.98
CA SER A 16 -3.63 -15.98 7.37
C SER A 16 -2.21 -16.54 7.24
N VAL A 17 -1.20 -15.70 7.01
CA VAL A 17 0.22 -16.12 7.04
C VAL A 17 0.65 -16.50 8.45
N GLU A 18 0.29 -15.72 9.46
CA GLU A 18 0.59 -16.08 10.86
C GLU A 18 -0.10 -17.41 11.26
N GLN A 19 -1.35 -17.64 10.84
CA GLN A 19 -2.07 -18.90 11.08
C GLN A 19 -1.50 -20.08 10.27
N GLN A 20 -0.89 -19.81 9.11
CA GLN A 20 -0.21 -20.85 8.34
C GLN A 20 1.05 -21.33 9.07
N ASP A 21 1.84 -20.39 9.58
CA ASP A 21 3.13 -20.65 10.24
C ASP A 21 2.97 -21.16 11.69
N ASP A 22 1.90 -20.76 12.40
CA ASP A 22 1.65 -21.14 13.80
C ASP A 22 0.29 -21.86 13.93
N GLU A 23 0.35 -23.17 14.21
CA GLU A 23 -0.83 -24.01 14.35
C GLU A 23 -1.72 -23.59 15.53
N ASP A 24 -1.14 -23.02 16.59
CA ASP A 24 -1.88 -22.54 17.75
C ASP A 24 -2.76 -21.34 17.41
N LEU A 25 -2.54 -20.65 16.28
CA LEU A 25 -3.36 -19.53 15.84
C LEU A 25 -4.53 -19.94 14.94
N ARG A 26 -4.51 -21.17 14.39
CA ARG A 26 -5.54 -21.64 13.45
C ARG A 26 -6.91 -21.70 14.13
N GLY A 27 -7.92 -21.16 13.45
CA GLY A 27 -9.29 -21.09 13.97
C GLY A 27 -9.49 -20.14 15.16
N LYS A 28 -8.47 -19.39 15.58
CA LYS A 28 -8.57 -18.40 16.66
C LYS A 28 -8.68 -16.97 16.10
N PRO A 29 -9.34 -16.03 16.82
CA PRO A 29 -9.36 -14.63 16.42
C PRO A 29 -7.95 -14.02 16.58
N VAL A 30 -7.34 -13.62 15.47
CA VAL A 30 -6.01 -13.00 15.44
C VAL A 30 -6.09 -11.58 14.90
N ALA A 31 -5.36 -10.66 15.51
CA ALA A 31 -5.07 -9.35 14.96
C ALA A 31 -3.55 -9.15 14.85
N VAL A 32 -3.09 -8.85 13.64
CA VAL A 32 -1.69 -8.50 13.39
C VAL A 32 -1.52 -7.01 13.68
N VAL A 33 -0.49 -6.67 14.45
CA VAL A 33 -0.21 -5.30 14.92
C VAL A 33 1.22 -4.90 14.57
N PRO A 34 1.49 -3.61 14.27
CA PRO A 34 2.83 -3.16 13.93
C PRO A 34 3.71 -2.92 15.16
N VAL A 35 3.10 -2.81 16.35
CA VAL A 35 3.74 -2.60 17.65
C VAL A 35 2.84 -3.27 18.70
N MET A 36 3.42 -3.93 19.71
CA MET A 36 2.67 -4.51 20.83
C MET A 36 2.21 -3.42 21.81
N ALA A 37 1.18 -2.65 21.44
CA ALA A 37 0.62 -1.59 22.27
C ALA A 37 -0.87 -1.40 22.01
N ARG A 38 -1.67 -1.14 23.06
CA ARG A 38 -3.13 -0.91 22.92
C ARG A 38 -3.50 0.32 22.09
N THR A 39 -2.60 1.30 22.02
CA THR A 39 -2.77 2.54 21.25
C THR A 39 -2.49 2.38 19.75
N THR A 40 -2.04 1.20 19.31
CA THR A 40 -1.82 0.91 17.89
C THR A 40 -3.12 0.52 17.19
N CYS A 41 -3.05 0.23 15.89
CA CYS A 41 -4.15 -0.35 15.12
C CYS A 41 -3.86 -1.78 14.66
N CYS A 42 -4.93 -2.53 14.42
CA CYS A 42 -4.89 -3.84 13.76
C CYS A 42 -4.59 -3.63 12.27
N ILE A 43 -3.39 -3.98 11.81
CA ILE A 43 -3.03 -3.87 10.38
C ILE A 43 -3.60 -5.03 9.55
N ALA A 44 -3.94 -6.15 10.19
CA ALA A 44 -4.79 -7.18 9.65
C ALA A 44 -5.61 -7.83 10.78
N ALA A 45 -6.76 -8.39 10.43
CA ALA A 45 -7.60 -9.17 11.32
C ALA A 45 -7.97 -10.48 10.62
N SER A 46 -7.90 -11.60 11.34
CA SER A 46 -8.29 -12.92 10.84
C SER A 46 -9.78 -12.98 10.51
N ARG A 47 -10.21 -14.04 9.82
CA ARG A 47 -11.63 -14.24 9.49
C ARG A 47 -12.46 -14.34 10.77
N GLU A 48 -11.97 -15.08 11.76
CA GLU A 48 -12.59 -15.29 13.07
C GLU A 48 -12.72 -13.98 13.85
N ALA A 49 -11.70 -13.12 13.80
CA ALA A 49 -11.76 -11.80 14.42
C ALA A 49 -12.78 -10.87 13.72
N LYS A 50 -12.84 -10.92 12.38
CA LYS A 50 -13.80 -10.14 11.59
C LYS A 50 -15.25 -10.54 11.83
N LEU A 51 -15.52 -11.83 12.01
CA LEU A 51 -16.85 -12.33 12.38
C LEU A 51 -17.32 -11.76 13.73
N LYS A 52 -16.39 -11.48 14.64
CA LYS A 52 -16.65 -10.84 15.94
C LYS A 52 -16.66 -9.30 15.89
N GLY A 53 -16.57 -8.70 14.70
CA GLY A 53 -16.66 -7.25 14.51
C GLY A 53 -15.33 -6.49 14.48
N VAL A 54 -14.19 -7.17 14.67
CA VAL A 54 -12.86 -6.54 14.54
C VAL A 54 -12.59 -6.18 13.08
N LYS A 55 -12.13 -4.95 12.82
CA LYS A 55 -11.87 -4.45 11.47
C LYS A 55 -10.40 -4.13 11.26
N THR A 56 -9.90 -4.31 10.04
CA THR A 56 -8.59 -3.76 9.65
C THR A 56 -8.60 -2.24 9.81
N GLY A 57 -7.58 -1.68 10.47
CA GLY A 57 -7.48 -0.27 10.81
C GLY A 57 -8.13 0.12 12.14
N MET A 58 -8.88 -0.78 12.78
CA MET A 58 -9.44 -0.56 14.12
C MET A 58 -8.34 -0.41 15.16
N ALA A 59 -8.55 0.44 16.17
CA ALA A 59 -7.59 0.56 17.27
C ALA A 59 -7.59 -0.72 18.12
N VAL A 60 -6.43 -1.14 18.63
CA VAL A 60 -6.33 -2.40 19.39
C VAL A 60 -7.15 -2.37 20.66
N TRP A 61 -7.19 -1.24 21.38
CA TRP A 61 -8.03 -1.10 22.56
C TRP A 61 -9.52 -1.32 22.27
N GLU A 62 -10.00 -0.89 21.09
CA GLU A 62 -11.37 -1.07 20.63
C GLU A 62 -11.59 -2.51 20.16
N ALA A 63 -10.66 -3.09 19.41
CA ALA A 63 -10.73 -4.48 18.96
C ALA A 63 -10.83 -5.49 20.12
N LEU A 64 -10.12 -5.21 21.22
CA LEU A 64 -10.19 -6.03 22.45
C LEU A 64 -11.56 -5.94 23.14
N GLN A 65 -12.34 -4.88 22.93
CA GLN A 65 -13.72 -4.78 23.44
C GLN A 65 -14.70 -5.60 22.59
N PHE A 66 -14.46 -5.70 21.27
CA PHE A 66 -15.28 -6.52 20.37
C PHE A 66 -15.03 -8.02 20.52
N CYS A 67 -13.80 -8.42 20.84
CA CYS A 67 -13.40 -9.83 20.88
C CYS A 67 -12.56 -10.13 22.12
N GLU A 68 -13.22 -10.57 23.18
CA GLU A 68 -12.55 -11.20 24.32
C GLU A 68 -11.78 -12.45 23.83
N GLY A 69 -10.49 -12.55 24.15
CA GLY A 69 -9.59 -13.60 23.66
C GLY A 69 -8.90 -13.33 22.31
N LEU A 70 -8.97 -12.10 21.78
CA LEU A 70 -8.23 -11.70 20.57
C LEU A 70 -6.71 -11.87 20.76
N ARG A 71 -6.07 -12.68 19.91
CA ARG A 71 -4.63 -12.90 19.90
C ARG A 71 -3.94 -11.78 19.11
N LEU A 72 -3.06 -11.03 19.77
CA LEU A 72 -2.26 -10.00 19.11
C LEU A 72 -0.93 -10.60 18.65
N VAL A 73 -0.61 -10.45 17.37
CA VAL A 73 0.64 -10.95 16.78
C VAL A 73 1.42 -9.77 16.18
N LEU A 74 2.72 -9.70 16.47
CA LEU A 74 3.58 -8.66 15.92
C LEU A 74 3.88 -8.95 14.44
N ALA A 75 3.75 -7.93 13.60
CA ALA A 75 3.92 -8.05 12.15
C ALA A 75 5.33 -8.50 11.73
N ARG A 76 5.43 -9.62 11.00
CA ARG A 76 6.67 -10.16 10.41
C ARG A 76 6.76 -9.82 8.92
N HIS A 77 7.12 -8.56 8.62
CA HIS A 77 7.03 -8.03 7.25
C HIS A 77 7.87 -8.79 6.22
N ASP A 78 9.09 -9.22 6.55
CA ASP A 78 9.95 -9.95 5.61
C ASP A 78 9.33 -11.30 5.24
N ARG A 79 8.77 -12.01 6.23
CA ARG A 79 8.00 -13.25 6.02
C ARG A 79 6.79 -13.04 5.10
N TYR A 80 6.09 -11.92 5.24
CA TYR A 80 4.96 -11.59 4.35
C TYR A 80 5.42 -11.33 2.92
N VAL A 81 6.64 -10.83 2.68
CA VAL A 81 7.19 -10.69 1.32
C VAL A 81 7.57 -12.05 0.74
N GLU A 82 8.21 -12.92 1.52
CA GLU A 82 8.53 -14.28 1.08
C GLU A 82 7.30 -15.06 0.61
N VAL A 83 6.22 -15.02 1.41
CA VAL A 83 4.95 -15.67 1.07
C VAL A 83 4.31 -15.01 -0.15
N HIS A 84 4.42 -13.69 -0.29
CA HIS A 84 3.94 -12.98 -1.48
C HIS A 84 4.64 -13.50 -2.74
N ASP A 85 5.97 -13.63 -2.71
CA ASP A 85 6.75 -14.11 -3.84
C ASP A 85 6.42 -15.57 -4.20
N GLN A 86 6.04 -16.39 -3.22
CA GLN A 86 5.53 -17.75 -3.47
C GLN A 86 4.16 -17.71 -4.16
N ILE A 87 3.25 -16.84 -3.70
CA ILE A 87 1.93 -16.65 -4.32
C ILE A 87 2.07 -16.15 -5.77
N VAL A 88 2.92 -15.15 -6.01
CA VAL A 88 3.21 -14.63 -7.36
C VAL A 88 3.70 -15.74 -8.27
N ARG A 89 4.64 -16.57 -7.80
CA ARG A 89 5.12 -17.74 -8.54
C ARG A 89 4.01 -18.77 -8.82
N ALA A 90 3.15 -19.05 -7.84
CA ALA A 90 2.02 -19.96 -8.02
C ALA A 90 1.03 -19.45 -9.07
N VAL A 91 0.65 -18.16 -9.01
CA VAL A 91 -0.25 -17.54 -9.99
C VAL A 91 0.38 -17.52 -11.38
N ALA A 92 1.67 -17.19 -11.49
CA ALA A 92 2.37 -17.12 -12.76
C ALA A 92 2.48 -18.47 -13.50
N ARG A 93 2.33 -19.61 -12.80
CA ARG A 93 2.23 -20.93 -13.43
C ARG A 93 0.89 -21.15 -14.14
N CYS A 94 -0.17 -20.47 -13.69
CA CYS A 94 -1.50 -20.60 -14.29
C CYS A 94 -1.75 -19.56 -15.37
N LEU A 95 -1.38 -18.30 -15.11
CA LEU A 95 -1.73 -17.16 -15.96
C LEU A 95 -0.69 -16.04 -15.81
N PRO A 96 -0.29 -15.36 -16.91
CA PRO A 96 0.58 -14.21 -16.82
C PRO A 96 -0.04 -13.08 -15.98
N ILE A 97 0.72 -12.61 -14.99
CA ILE A 97 0.32 -11.50 -14.13
C ILE A 97 0.55 -10.19 -14.90
N ASP A 98 -0.51 -9.41 -15.10
CA ASP A 98 -0.46 -8.09 -15.74
C ASP A 98 0.13 -7.05 -14.78
N ARG A 99 -0.32 -7.07 -13.53
CA ARG A 99 0.17 -6.15 -12.50
C ARG A 99 -0.04 -6.69 -11.09
N VAL A 100 0.97 -6.54 -10.25
CA VAL A 100 0.85 -6.64 -8.79
C VAL A 100 0.41 -5.28 -8.25
N LEU A 101 -0.74 -5.24 -7.59
CA LEU A 101 -1.38 -4.00 -7.10
C LEU A 101 -0.97 -3.67 -5.66
N SER A 102 -0.85 -4.70 -4.84
CA SER A 102 -0.38 -4.67 -3.45
C SER A 102 0.21 -6.03 -3.09
N ILE A 103 0.65 -6.21 -1.84
CA ILE A 103 1.20 -7.48 -1.37
C ILE A 103 0.19 -8.65 -1.40
N ASP A 104 -1.10 -8.34 -1.39
CA ASP A 104 -2.19 -9.29 -1.35
C ASP A 104 -3.09 -9.22 -2.58
N GLU A 105 -2.76 -8.39 -3.57
CA GLU A 105 -3.62 -8.18 -4.74
C GLU A 105 -2.83 -8.16 -6.05
N MET A 106 -3.33 -8.91 -7.02
CA MET A 106 -2.78 -8.92 -8.38
C MET A 106 -3.89 -9.09 -9.41
N VAL A 107 -3.65 -8.54 -10.59
CA VAL A 107 -4.55 -8.64 -11.74
C VAL A 107 -3.86 -9.33 -12.89
N CYS A 108 -4.58 -10.23 -13.53
CA CYS A 108 -4.17 -10.94 -14.74
C CYS A 108 -5.10 -10.54 -15.89
N THR A 109 -4.56 -10.57 -17.11
CA THR A 109 -5.31 -10.32 -18.33
C THR A 109 -5.63 -11.66 -19.00
N LEU A 110 -6.90 -11.89 -19.28
CA LEU A 110 -7.35 -13.09 -19.98
C LEU A 110 -7.11 -12.94 -21.49
N LEU A 111 -6.52 -13.97 -22.09
CA LEU A 111 -6.43 -14.12 -23.53
C LEU A 111 -7.80 -14.41 -24.13
N LYS A 112 -7.94 -14.18 -25.44
CA LYS A 112 -9.22 -14.36 -26.16
C LYS A 112 -9.85 -15.76 -25.95
N SER A 113 -9.03 -16.81 -25.88
CA SER A 113 -9.45 -18.19 -25.60
C SER A 113 -9.91 -18.42 -24.15
N GLU A 114 -9.50 -17.56 -23.23
CA GLU A 114 -9.75 -17.63 -21.79
C GLU A 114 -10.93 -16.74 -21.37
N CYS A 115 -11.40 -15.85 -22.25
CA CYS A 115 -12.50 -14.94 -21.99
C CYS A 115 -13.89 -15.63 -21.83
N HIS A 116 -13.99 -16.92 -22.13
CA HIS A 116 -15.23 -17.68 -21.95
C HIS A 116 -15.44 -17.97 -20.45
N PRO A 117 -16.65 -17.73 -19.89
CA PRO A 117 -16.89 -17.85 -18.44
C PRO A 117 -16.40 -19.16 -17.82
N VAL A 118 -16.77 -20.30 -18.42
CA VAL A 118 -16.35 -21.63 -17.96
C VAL A 118 -14.81 -21.79 -17.91
N THR A 119 -14.10 -21.27 -18.92
CA THR A 119 -12.64 -21.34 -18.98
C THR A 119 -12.01 -20.43 -17.92
N ALA A 120 -12.53 -19.21 -17.77
CA ALA A 120 -12.05 -18.25 -16.79
C ALA A 120 -12.27 -18.74 -15.34
N GLU A 121 -13.43 -19.33 -15.05
CA GLU A 121 -13.71 -19.95 -13.74
C GLU A 121 -12.77 -21.11 -13.46
N ARG A 122 -12.51 -21.97 -14.45
CA ARG A 122 -11.54 -23.07 -14.32
C ARG A 122 -10.15 -22.54 -13.99
N LEU A 123 -9.68 -21.49 -14.68
CA LEU A 123 -8.40 -20.84 -14.39
C LEU A 123 -8.36 -20.26 -12.98
N GLY A 124 -9.43 -19.59 -12.54
CA GLY A 124 -9.53 -19.08 -11.17
C GLY A 124 -9.43 -20.21 -10.13
N ASN A 125 -10.14 -21.32 -10.33
CA ASN A 125 -10.06 -22.47 -9.43
C ASN A 125 -8.69 -23.14 -9.45
N GLN A 126 -8.03 -23.22 -10.61
CA GLN A 126 -6.66 -23.71 -10.72
C GLN A 126 -5.69 -22.84 -9.92
N ILE A 127 -5.81 -21.51 -10.02
CA ILE A 127 -5.01 -20.57 -9.22
C ILE A 127 -5.20 -20.81 -7.71
N LYS A 128 -6.46 -20.98 -7.25
CA LYS A 128 -6.75 -21.29 -5.85
C LYS A 128 -6.08 -22.59 -5.40
N ALA A 129 -6.12 -23.63 -6.24
CA ALA A 129 -5.49 -24.92 -5.95
C ALA A 129 -3.96 -24.82 -5.89
N GLU A 130 -3.33 -24.13 -6.84
CA GLU A 130 -1.88 -23.91 -6.88
C GLU A 130 -1.36 -23.12 -5.68
N ILE A 131 -2.09 -22.08 -5.25
CA ILE A 131 -1.76 -21.33 -4.03
C ILE A 131 -1.86 -22.25 -2.81
N ARG A 132 -2.94 -23.02 -2.68
CA ARG A 132 -3.11 -23.96 -1.57
C ARG A 132 -1.98 -25.00 -1.52
N GLN A 133 -1.60 -25.54 -2.66
CA GLN A 133 -0.52 -26.54 -2.76
C GLN A 133 0.86 -25.94 -2.47
N SER A 134 1.14 -24.73 -2.98
CA SER A 134 2.47 -24.13 -2.90
C SER A 134 2.74 -23.39 -1.58
N VAL A 135 1.70 -22.83 -0.94
CA VAL A 135 1.84 -21.93 0.20
C VAL A 135 1.19 -22.50 1.47
N GLY A 136 0.08 -23.19 1.32
CA GLY A 136 -0.64 -23.83 2.43
C GLY A 136 -2.13 -23.46 2.50
N GLU A 137 -2.86 -24.19 3.32
CA GLU A 137 -4.34 -24.15 3.35
C GLU A 137 -4.94 -22.97 4.10
N CYS A 138 -4.21 -22.33 5.02
CA CYS A 138 -4.69 -21.12 5.68
C CYS A 138 -4.65 -19.92 4.72
N VAL A 139 -3.72 -19.92 3.76
CA VAL A 139 -3.52 -18.84 2.80
C VAL A 139 -4.48 -18.99 1.61
N THR A 140 -5.63 -18.36 1.73
CA THR A 140 -6.76 -18.46 0.80
C THR A 140 -6.98 -17.14 0.06
N CYS A 141 -7.52 -17.18 -1.15
CA CYS A 141 -7.80 -15.99 -1.96
C CYS A 141 -9.23 -15.96 -2.47
N SER A 142 -9.76 -14.76 -2.72
CA SER A 142 -11.02 -14.56 -3.41
C SER A 142 -10.74 -13.99 -4.80
N ILE A 143 -11.40 -14.54 -5.81
CA ILE A 143 -11.15 -14.20 -7.21
C ILE A 143 -12.38 -13.55 -7.83
N GLY A 144 -12.15 -12.43 -8.51
CA GLY A 144 -13.17 -11.74 -9.29
C GLY A 144 -12.82 -11.73 -10.76
N ILE A 145 -13.76 -12.10 -11.61
CA ILE A 145 -13.58 -12.16 -13.06
C ILE A 145 -14.61 -11.24 -13.71
N ALA A 146 -14.16 -10.29 -14.53
CA ALA A 146 -15.06 -9.31 -15.13
C ALA A 146 -14.50 -8.67 -16.43
N PRO A 147 -15.28 -7.82 -17.13
CA PRO A 147 -14.82 -7.15 -18.36
C PRO A 147 -13.72 -6.11 -18.12
N ASN A 148 -13.58 -5.58 -16.91
CA ASN A 148 -12.54 -4.61 -16.56
C ASN A 148 -12.10 -4.74 -15.09
N HIS A 149 -11.02 -4.05 -14.73
CA HIS A 149 -10.40 -4.12 -13.41
C HIS A 149 -11.35 -3.65 -12.29
N LEU A 150 -12.10 -2.56 -12.48
CA LEU A 150 -13.04 -2.05 -11.46
C LEU A 150 -14.07 -3.13 -11.06
N LEU A 151 -14.67 -3.77 -12.06
CA LEU A 151 -15.68 -4.81 -11.84
C LEU A 151 -15.07 -6.12 -11.34
N ALA A 152 -13.85 -6.47 -11.77
CA ALA A 152 -13.14 -7.64 -11.24
C ALA A 152 -12.81 -7.47 -9.75
N LYS A 153 -12.37 -6.25 -9.36
CA LYS A 153 -12.17 -5.91 -7.94
C LYS A 153 -13.47 -6.00 -7.15
N LEU A 154 -14.58 -5.50 -7.69
CA LEU A 154 -15.89 -5.63 -7.06
C LEU A 154 -16.29 -7.10 -6.89
N ALA A 155 -16.20 -7.89 -7.95
CA ALA A 155 -16.56 -9.31 -7.98
C ALA A 155 -15.77 -10.11 -6.94
N SER A 156 -14.47 -9.85 -6.78
CA SER A 156 -13.61 -10.52 -5.79
C SER A 156 -14.09 -10.35 -4.34
N ASN A 157 -14.85 -9.28 -4.06
CA ASN A 157 -15.39 -8.99 -2.74
C ASN A 157 -16.82 -9.54 -2.51
N MET A 158 -17.55 -9.92 -3.56
CA MET A 158 -18.98 -10.29 -3.46
C MET A 158 -19.22 -11.59 -2.70
N LYS A 159 -18.29 -12.55 -2.80
CA LYS A 159 -18.37 -13.86 -2.14
C LYS A 159 -17.19 -14.12 -1.20
N LYS A 160 -16.67 -13.06 -0.56
CA LYS A 160 -15.63 -13.27 0.46
C LYS A 160 -16.21 -14.06 1.64
N PRO A 161 -15.46 -15.02 2.19
CA PRO A 161 -14.06 -15.30 1.89
C PRO A 161 -13.86 -16.63 1.13
N ASP A 162 -12.70 -16.81 0.47
CA ASP A 162 -12.40 -17.94 -0.44
C ASP A 162 -13.38 -18.10 -1.62
N GLY A 163 -13.99 -17.01 -2.08
CA GLY A 163 -14.99 -17.04 -3.15
C GLY A 163 -14.42 -16.88 -4.56
N LEU A 164 -15.20 -17.29 -5.55
CA LEU A 164 -14.99 -16.92 -6.95
C LEU A 164 -16.29 -16.33 -7.50
N THR A 165 -16.22 -15.15 -8.12
CA THR A 165 -17.37 -14.49 -8.74
C THR A 165 -17.04 -14.01 -10.14
N VAL A 166 -17.92 -14.33 -11.08
CA VAL A 166 -17.90 -13.80 -12.45
C VAL A 166 -19.00 -12.75 -12.59
N ILE A 167 -18.67 -11.64 -13.24
CA ILE A 167 -19.62 -10.64 -13.72
C ILE A 167 -19.45 -10.54 -15.23
N GLU A 168 -20.48 -10.86 -15.99
CA GLU A 168 -20.47 -10.75 -17.44
C GLU A 168 -21.07 -9.43 -17.92
N LYS A 169 -20.61 -8.96 -19.09
CA LYS A 169 -21.08 -7.69 -19.67
C LYS A 169 -22.60 -7.68 -19.91
N HIS A 170 -23.21 -8.82 -20.20
CA HIS A 170 -24.64 -8.91 -20.47
C HIS A 170 -25.52 -8.79 -19.20
N GLU A 171 -24.95 -8.99 -18.02
CA GLU A 171 -25.65 -8.82 -16.74
C GLU A 171 -25.63 -7.36 -16.25
N LEU A 172 -24.91 -6.46 -16.94
CA LEU A 172 -24.73 -5.08 -16.53
C LEU A 172 -25.82 -4.16 -17.10
N PRO A 173 -26.31 -3.19 -16.30
CA PRO A 173 -25.88 -2.86 -14.95
C PRO A 173 -26.62 -3.62 -13.83
N GLN A 174 -27.63 -4.45 -14.14
CA GLN A 174 -28.55 -5.05 -13.16
C GLN A 174 -27.83 -5.86 -12.07
N ARG A 175 -26.75 -6.57 -12.42
CA ARG A 175 -25.91 -7.32 -11.48
C ARG A 175 -25.33 -6.46 -10.36
N LEU A 176 -25.18 -5.16 -10.59
CA LEU A 176 -24.57 -4.22 -9.65
C LEU A 176 -25.58 -3.61 -8.68
N TYR A 177 -26.88 -3.61 -8.99
CA TYR A 177 -27.90 -2.91 -8.21
C TYR A 177 -27.96 -3.28 -6.72
N PRO A 178 -27.82 -4.57 -6.32
CA PRO A 178 -27.85 -4.94 -4.90
C PRO A 178 -26.61 -4.49 -4.11
N VAL A 179 -25.56 -4.06 -4.80
CA VAL A 179 -24.29 -3.71 -4.18
C VAL A 179 -24.39 -2.29 -3.59
N LYS A 180 -23.81 -2.07 -2.40
CA LYS A 180 -23.71 -0.73 -1.83
C LYS A 180 -22.72 0.12 -2.64
N ILE A 181 -23.00 1.41 -2.82
CA ILE A 181 -22.08 2.35 -3.49
C ILE A 181 -20.67 2.31 -2.87
N THR A 182 -20.57 2.13 -1.55
CA THR A 182 -19.29 2.08 -0.81
C THR A 182 -18.50 0.80 -1.00
N ALA A 183 -19.05 -0.22 -1.66
CA ALA A 183 -18.32 -1.45 -1.99
C ALA A 183 -17.40 -1.27 -3.20
N PHE A 184 -17.62 -0.25 -4.02
CA PHE A 184 -16.76 0.03 -5.17
C PHE A 184 -15.44 0.68 -4.73
N SER A 185 -14.31 0.09 -5.14
CA SER A 185 -12.99 0.66 -4.90
C SER A 185 -12.90 2.05 -5.51
N GLY A 186 -12.62 3.07 -4.69
CA GLY A 186 -12.62 4.48 -5.08
C GLY A 186 -13.80 5.30 -4.55
N ILE A 187 -14.85 4.65 -4.04
CA ILE A 187 -15.97 5.33 -3.36
C ILE A 187 -15.95 5.03 -1.85
N ALA A 188 -15.21 5.84 -1.11
CA ALA A 188 -15.23 5.83 0.36
C ALA A 188 -16.15 6.94 0.92
N ARG A 189 -16.21 7.08 2.25
CA ARG A 189 -17.08 8.03 2.99
C ARG A 189 -17.19 9.43 2.37
N ARG A 190 -16.08 10.03 1.92
CA ARG A 190 -16.09 11.38 1.33
C ARG A 190 -16.75 11.42 -0.04
N MET A 191 -16.46 10.42 -0.89
CA MET A 191 -17.04 10.35 -2.22
C MET A 191 -18.51 9.94 -2.14
N GLU A 192 -18.87 9.02 -1.25
CA GLU A 192 -20.26 8.68 -0.93
C GLU A 192 -21.06 9.93 -0.51
N ALA A 193 -20.49 10.77 0.39
CA ALA A 193 -21.13 12.01 0.79
C ALA A 193 -21.32 12.98 -0.39
N ARG A 194 -20.42 13.00 -1.38
CA ARG A 194 -20.59 13.78 -2.61
C ARG A 194 -21.73 13.22 -3.45
N PHE A 195 -21.78 11.92 -3.70
CA PHE A 195 -22.90 11.29 -4.41
C PHE A 195 -24.25 11.58 -3.74
N ARG A 196 -24.31 11.46 -2.41
CA ARG A 196 -25.52 11.73 -1.63
C ARG A 196 -26.01 13.18 -1.77
N LYS A 197 -25.09 14.17 -1.85
CA LYS A 197 -25.45 15.58 -2.09
C LYS A 197 -26.14 15.81 -3.44
N PHE A 198 -25.95 14.91 -4.40
CA PHE A 198 -26.59 14.93 -5.71
C PHE A 198 -27.78 13.94 -5.79
N GLY A 199 -28.29 13.46 -4.65
CA GLY A 199 -29.43 12.54 -4.59
C GLY A 199 -29.11 11.08 -4.94
N VAL A 200 -27.83 10.74 -5.13
CA VAL A 200 -27.40 9.38 -5.48
C VAL A 200 -27.09 8.59 -4.20
N VAL A 201 -28.01 7.69 -3.83
CA VAL A 201 -27.93 6.87 -2.61
C VAL A 201 -27.92 5.36 -2.89
N SER A 202 -28.18 4.94 -4.13
CA SER A 202 -28.12 3.54 -4.56
C SER A 202 -27.20 3.34 -5.77
N THR A 203 -26.74 2.11 -5.96
CA THR A 203 -25.91 1.75 -7.13
C THR A 203 -26.71 1.80 -8.43
N GLU A 204 -28.02 1.54 -8.38
CA GLU A 204 -28.91 1.74 -9.52
C GLU A 204 -28.88 3.21 -10.00
N GLN A 205 -29.05 4.16 -9.08
CA GLN A 205 -28.94 5.59 -9.38
C GLN A 205 -27.53 5.98 -9.86
N LEU A 206 -26.49 5.37 -9.30
CA LEU A 206 -25.11 5.58 -9.76
C LEU A 206 -24.93 5.15 -11.22
N CYS A 207 -25.47 3.99 -11.60
CA CYS A 207 -25.40 3.46 -12.96
C CYS A 207 -26.24 4.27 -13.95
N SER A 208 -27.33 4.90 -13.51
CA SER A 208 -28.22 5.72 -14.35
C SER A 208 -27.69 7.14 -14.60
N LEU A 209 -26.61 7.57 -13.93
CA LEU A 209 -26.02 8.90 -14.14
C LEU A 209 -25.55 9.09 -15.59
N SER A 210 -25.76 10.31 -16.11
CA SER A 210 -25.09 10.76 -17.33
C SER A 210 -23.59 10.95 -17.09
N VAL A 211 -22.80 10.88 -18.16
CA VAL A 211 -21.35 11.07 -18.09
C VAL A 211 -20.96 12.45 -17.55
N GLN A 212 -21.74 13.48 -17.88
CA GLN A 212 -21.56 14.85 -17.39
C GLN A 212 -21.80 14.93 -15.88
N THR A 213 -22.89 14.31 -15.39
CA THR A 213 -23.22 14.30 -13.97
C THR A 213 -22.19 13.50 -13.17
N MET A 214 -21.77 12.34 -13.68
CA MET A 214 -20.71 11.54 -13.06
C MET A 214 -19.41 12.35 -12.92
N SER A 215 -19.00 13.06 -13.98
CA SER A 215 -17.83 13.94 -13.99
C SER A 215 -17.91 15.09 -12.99
N LEU A 216 -19.08 15.72 -12.91
CA LEU A 216 -19.36 16.79 -11.95
C LEU A 216 -19.24 16.29 -10.52
N ILE A 217 -19.90 15.16 -10.19
CA ILE A 217 -19.85 14.57 -8.86
C ILE A 217 -18.44 14.11 -8.52
N TRP A 218 -17.67 13.59 -9.49
CA TRP A 218 -16.28 13.20 -9.28
C TRP A 218 -15.35 14.41 -9.07
N GLY A 219 -15.69 15.57 -9.63
CA GLY A 219 -14.82 16.76 -9.68
C GLY A 219 -13.63 16.58 -10.62
N SER A 220 -13.73 15.65 -11.57
CA SER A 220 -12.72 15.38 -12.58
C SER A 220 -13.40 14.74 -13.79
N LYS A 221 -13.30 15.42 -14.94
CA LYS A 221 -13.83 14.93 -16.21
C LYS A 221 -13.28 13.54 -16.54
N ILE A 222 -11.96 13.38 -16.44
CA ILE A 222 -11.27 12.13 -16.77
C ILE A 222 -11.75 10.98 -15.88
N HIS A 223 -11.82 11.20 -14.56
CA HIS A 223 -12.23 10.13 -13.66
C HIS A 223 -13.72 9.81 -13.75
N GLY A 224 -14.59 10.81 -13.92
CA GLY A 224 -16.02 10.58 -14.08
C GLY A 224 -16.36 9.83 -15.37
N GLU A 225 -15.77 10.25 -16.50
CA GLU A 225 -15.89 9.52 -17.76
C GLU A 225 -15.42 8.07 -17.61
N ARG A 226 -14.23 7.87 -17.02
CA ARG A 226 -13.69 6.52 -16.79
C ARG A 226 -14.66 5.64 -16.01
N TRP A 227 -15.20 6.14 -14.90
CA TRP A 227 -16.16 5.39 -14.09
C TRP A 227 -17.46 5.10 -14.82
N PHE A 228 -17.98 6.07 -15.56
CA PHE A 228 -19.18 5.90 -16.37
C PHE A 228 -19.04 4.73 -17.36
N TYR A 229 -17.90 4.64 -18.06
CA TYR A 229 -17.62 3.56 -19.00
C TYR A 229 -17.31 2.22 -18.30
N GLN A 230 -16.53 2.23 -17.22
CA GLN A 230 -16.19 1.01 -16.48
C GLN A 230 -17.42 0.33 -15.86
N LEU A 231 -18.40 1.08 -15.36
CA LEU A 231 -19.66 0.52 -14.83
C LEU A 231 -20.50 -0.18 -15.90
N ARG A 232 -20.28 0.11 -17.19
CA ARG A 232 -20.92 -0.51 -18.36
C ARG A 232 -20.08 -1.66 -18.95
N GLY A 233 -19.03 -2.07 -18.24
CA GLY A 233 -18.15 -3.16 -18.68
C GLY A 233 -17.18 -2.76 -19.79
N GLU A 234 -17.01 -1.46 -20.08
CA GLU A 234 -15.98 -1.03 -21.02
C GLU A 234 -14.60 -1.04 -20.36
N GLU A 235 -13.59 -1.35 -21.15
CA GLU A 235 -12.20 -1.23 -20.75
C GLU A 235 -11.68 0.16 -21.14
N VAL A 236 -11.21 0.90 -20.15
CA VAL A 236 -10.68 2.26 -20.35
C VAL A 236 -9.18 2.21 -20.16
N PHE A 237 -8.43 2.73 -21.13
CA PHE A 237 -6.98 2.81 -21.06
C PHE A 237 -6.55 3.71 -19.89
N GLU A 238 -5.65 3.21 -19.04
CA GLU A 238 -5.03 3.97 -17.97
C GLU A 238 -3.61 4.37 -18.36
N LYS A 239 -3.35 5.68 -18.41
CA LYS A 239 -1.98 6.17 -18.57
C LYS A 239 -1.13 5.67 -17.39
N PRO A 240 0.09 5.16 -17.65
CA PRO A 240 1.01 4.81 -16.57
C PRO A 240 1.23 5.99 -15.63
N THR A 241 1.16 5.72 -14.32
CA THR A 241 1.44 6.75 -13.31
C THR A 241 2.94 6.94 -13.20
N VAL A 242 3.40 8.18 -13.30
CA VAL A 242 4.80 8.53 -13.04
C VAL A 242 4.94 8.90 -11.58
N ARG A 243 5.94 8.34 -10.90
CA ARG A 243 6.25 8.68 -9.51
C ARG A 243 6.69 10.14 -9.43
N ARG A 244 6.01 10.93 -8.61
CA ARG A 244 6.31 12.36 -8.39
C ARG A 244 6.94 12.67 -7.05
N THR A 245 6.90 11.71 -6.12
CA THR A 245 7.38 11.87 -4.75
C THR A 245 8.00 10.58 -4.21
N VAL A 246 8.95 10.75 -3.29
CA VAL A 246 9.46 9.70 -2.40
C VAL A 246 9.19 10.18 -0.98
N SER A 247 8.43 9.44 -0.19
CA SER A 247 8.05 9.88 1.16
C SER A 247 8.07 8.74 2.15
N HIS A 248 8.32 9.09 3.40
CA HIS A 248 8.24 8.18 4.52
C HIS A 248 7.54 8.87 5.70
N SER A 249 6.82 8.08 6.49
CA SER A 249 6.24 8.56 7.75
C SER A 249 6.29 7.48 8.81
N HIS A 250 6.29 7.90 10.06
CA HIS A 250 6.32 7.01 11.20
C HIS A 250 5.52 7.60 12.36
N VAL A 251 4.59 6.81 12.89
CA VAL A 251 3.93 7.12 14.17
C VAL A 251 4.88 6.68 15.28
N LEU A 252 5.23 7.61 16.16
CA LEU A 252 6.23 7.40 17.19
C LEU A 252 5.67 6.48 18.30
N PRO A 253 6.45 5.48 18.76
CA PRO A 253 6.11 4.74 19.96
C PRO A 253 6.09 5.69 21.17
N PRO A 254 5.32 5.39 22.24
CA PRO A 254 5.18 6.27 23.39
C PRO A 254 6.51 6.80 23.95
N SER A 255 7.55 5.96 24.03
CA SER A 255 8.88 6.33 24.53
C SER A 255 9.62 7.37 23.67
N LEU A 256 9.26 7.54 22.40
CA LEU A 256 9.89 8.46 21.46
C LEU A 256 9.04 9.71 21.16
N ARG A 257 7.93 9.92 21.88
CA ARG A 257 7.03 11.09 21.71
C ARG A 257 7.58 12.37 22.35
N ASN A 258 8.85 12.65 22.06
CA ASN A 258 9.55 13.86 22.45
C ASN A 258 10.36 14.37 21.25
N HIS A 259 10.86 15.60 21.32
CA HIS A 259 11.57 16.18 20.18
C HIS A 259 12.85 15.43 19.81
N THR A 260 13.59 14.88 20.77
CA THR A 260 14.83 14.14 20.52
C THR A 260 14.55 12.84 19.76
N GLY A 261 13.57 12.06 20.22
CA GLY A 261 13.11 10.84 19.56
C GLY A 261 12.53 11.12 18.18
N ALA A 262 11.67 12.14 18.07
CA ALA A 262 11.09 12.55 16.79
C ALA A 262 12.18 12.96 15.77
N ARG A 263 13.21 13.69 16.21
CA ARG A 263 14.36 14.07 15.38
C ARG A 263 15.13 12.84 14.91
N GLY A 264 15.50 11.93 15.83
CA GLY A 264 16.22 10.71 15.50
C GLY A 264 15.49 9.85 14.47
N VAL A 265 14.18 9.69 14.64
CA VAL A 265 13.33 8.99 13.66
C VAL A 265 13.30 9.73 12.31
N MET A 266 13.16 11.06 12.31
CA MET A 266 13.14 11.85 11.06
C MET A 266 14.46 11.71 10.28
N VAL A 267 15.61 11.80 10.96
CA VAL A 267 16.94 11.56 10.38
C VAL A 267 16.95 10.20 9.68
N LYS A 268 16.51 9.14 10.37
CA LYS A 268 16.42 7.81 9.77
C LYS A 268 15.50 7.77 8.54
N LEU A 269 14.35 8.43 8.58
CA LEU A 269 13.44 8.48 7.42
C LEU A 269 14.09 9.19 6.22
N ILE A 270 14.92 10.21 6.44
CA ILE A 270 15.69 10.89 5.40
C ILE A 270 16.73 9.96 4.80
N HIS A 271 17.49 9.21 5.62
CA HIS A 271 18.43 8.19 5.10
C HIS A 271 17.71 7.18 4.19
N LYS A 272 16.56 6.65 4.65
CA LYS A 272 15.77 5.69 3.86
C LYS A 272 15.25 6.31 2.57
N ALA A 273 14.76 7.56 2.63
CA ALA A 273 14.28 8.27 1.46
C ALA A 273 15.39 8.54 0.44
N ALA A 274 16.59 8.91 0.90
CA ALA A 274 17.73 9.19 0.03
C ALA A 274 18.27 7.92 -0.65
N ALA A 275 18.46 6.83 0.10
CA ALA A 275 18.86 5.54 -0.48
C ALA A 275 17.83 5.03 -1.50
N ARG A 276 16.54 5.21 -1.19
CA ARG A 276 15.45 4.87 -2.11
C ARG A 276 15.44 5.76 -3.35
N LEU A 277 15.68 7.05 -3.18
CA LEU A 277 15.76 8.01 -4.27
C LEU A 277 16.87 7.61 -5.28
N ARG A 278 18.03 7.18 -4.77
CA ARG A 278 19.15 6.65 -5.57
C ARG A 278 18.83 5.32 -6.25
N THR A 279 18.19 4.38 -5.53
CA THR A 279 17.73 3.10 -6.12
C THR A 279 16.75 3.31 -7.27
N LEU A 280 15.94 4.36 -7.20
CA LEU A 280 15.00 4.75 -8.26
C LEU A 280 15.64 5.61 -9.35
N GLU A 281 16.97 5.85 -9.31
CA GLU A 281 17.70 6.68 -10.26
C GLU A 281 17.08 8.08 -10.46
N ASN A 282 16.60 8.69 -9.38
CA ASN A 282 15.94 9.99 -9.43
C ASN A 282 16.68 10.99 -8.54
N TRP A 283 16.67 12.26 -8.91
CA TRP A 283 17.14 13.39 -8.09
C TRP A 283 15.92 14.11 -7.51
N CYS A 284 16.07 14.82 -6.39
CA CYS A 284 15.01 15.68 -5.87
C CYS A 284 15.44 17.15 -5.80
N GLY A 285 14.52 18.07 -6.08
CA GLY A 285 14.72 19.51 -5.96
C GLY A 285 14.10 20.12 -4.70
N SER A 286 13.41 19.34 -3.87
CA SER A 286 12.74 19.85 -2.67
C SER A 286 12.58 18.81 -1.57
N LEU A 287 12.65 19.29 -0.32
CA LEU A 287 12.43 18.52 0.90
C LEU A 287 11.26 19.15 1.68
N GLY A 288 10.28 18.33 2.04
CA GLY A 288 9.20 18.69 2.96
C GLY A 288 9.24 17.82 4.22
N VAL A 289 8.92 18.43 5.36
CA VAL A 289 8.76 17.75 6.64
C VAL A 289 7.41 18.09 7.27
N ARG A 290 6.87 17.15 8.03
CA ARG A 290 5.60 17.29 8.73
C ARG A 290 5.64 16.59 10.09
N LEU A 291 5.08 17.26 11.09
CA LEU A 291 4.84 16.76 12.44
C LEU A 291 3.34 16.78 12.72
N ARG A 292 2.85 15.73 13.38
CA ARG A 292 1.54 15.73 14.04
C ARG A 292 1.76 15.55 15.52
N TYR A 293 1.12 16.37 16.34
CA TYR A 293 1.21 16.38 17.79
C TYR A 293 0.07 15.58 18.43
N GLU A 294 0.18 15.28 19.72
CA GLU A 294 -0.86 14.53 20.47
C GLU A 294 -2.19 15.29 20.57
N ASP A 295 -2.15 16.62 20.62
CA ASP A 295 -3.33 17.50 20.60
C ASP A 295 -4.05 17.53 19.24
N GLY A 296 -3.52 16.83 18.23
CA GLY A 296 -4.05 16.78 16.88
C GLY A 296 -3.54 17.90 15.95
N GLN A 297 -2.82 18.89 16.48
CA GLN A 297 -2.20 19.92 15.66
C GLN A 297 -1.21 19.30 14.67
N THR A 298 -1.17 19.84 13.46
CA THR A 298 -0.23 19.42 12.42
C THR A 298 0.59 20.61 11.98
N TRP A 299 1.92 20.45 11.97
CA TRP A 299 2.87 21.43 11.44
C TRP A 299 3.59 20.83 10.24
N GLY A 300 3.81 21.62 9.20
CA GLY A 300 4.59 21.19 8.05
C GLY A 300 5.23 22.36 7.32
N ILE A 301 6.45 22.13 6.85
CA ILE A 301 7.25 23.12 6.15
C ILE A 301 8.04 22.40 5.05
N ALA A 302 8.37 23.12 3.98
CA ALA A 302 9.22 22.61 2.91
C ALA A 302 10.21 23.68 2.46
N CYS A 303 11.32 23.24 1.90
CA CYS A 303 12.29 24.09 1.23
C CYS A 303 12.70 23.50 -0.12
N LYS A 304 13.17 24.38 -1.01
CA LYS A 304 13.92 23.96 -2.19
C LYS A 304 15.35 23.60 -1.76
N VAL A 305 15.91 22.61 -2.45
CA VAL A 305 17.33 22.26 -2.37
C VAL A 305 17.90 22.30 -3.78
N MET A 306 19.21 22.50 -3.91
CA MET A 306 19.87 22.18 -5.18
C MET A 306 19.57 20.71 -5.48
N ARG A 307 19.35 20.37 -6.76
CA ARG A 307 19.04 18.99 -7.15
C ARG A 307 20.08 18.07 -6.56
N THR A 308 19.64 17.12 -5.74
CA THR A 308 20.54 16.24 -5.01
C THR A 308 19.96 14.84 -4.87
N GLN A 309 20.87 13.88 -4.73
CA GLN A 309 20.64 12.52 -4.26
C GLN A 309 21.41 12.22 -2.97
N ASP A 310 22.21 13.18 -2.49
CA ASP A 310 23.07 13.02 -1.34
C ASP A 310 22.29 13.16 -0.03
N THR A 311 22.62 12.27 0.90
CA THR A 311 21.95 12.19 2.19
C THR A 311 22.34 13.36 3.10
N LEU A 312 23.61 13.79 3.06
CA LEU A 312 24.12 14.83 3.94
C LEU A 312 23.49 16.20 3.64
N THR A 313 23.35 16.53 2.36
CA THR A 313 22.67 17.73 1.85
C THR A 313 21.23 17.79 2.35
N LEU A 314 20.51 16.67 2.28
CA LEU A 314 19.14 16.57 2.79
C LEU A 314 19.06 16.71 4.31
N LEU A 315 20.02 16.15 5.05
CA LEU A 315 20.10 16.32 6.50
C LEU A 315 20.37 17.78 6.90
N HIS A 316 21.28 18.47 6.20
CA HIS A 316 21.52 19.89 6.44
C HIS A 316 20.27 20.75 6.17
N ALA A 317 19.54 20.48 5.09
CA ALA A 317 18.27 21.14 4.81
C ALA A 317 17.23 20.85 5.90
N PHE A 318 17.16 19.59 6.34
CA PHE A 318 16.27 19.18 7.43
C PHE A 318 16.55 19.93 8.74
N GLU A 319 17.81 20.05 9.17
CA GLU A 319 18.12 20.72 10.45
C GLU A 319 17.67 22.19 10.44
N LYS A 320 17.81 22.90 9.31
CA LYS A 320 17.30 24.27 9.15
C LYS A 320 15.77 24.31 9.31
N LEU A 321 15.04 23.38 8.69
CA LEU A 321 13.59 23.29 8.84
C LEU A 321 13.20 22.93 10.29
N TRP A 322 13.94 22.03 10.93
CA TRP A 322 13.64 21.52 12.27
C TRP A 322 13.70 22.59 13.36
N GLN A 323 14.53 23.62 13.18
CA GLN A 323 14.61 24.77 14.10
C GLN A 323 13.30 25.57 14.17
N LEU A 324 12.50 25.56 13.10
CA LEU A 324 11.24 26.31 12.99
C LEU A 324 10.03 25.55 13.53
N ARG A 325 10.22 24.36 14.11
CA ARG A 325 9.12 23.54 14.62
C ARG A 325 8.50 24.18 15.88
N PRO A 326 7.17 24.09 16.06
CA PRO A 326 6.55 24.49 17.31
C PRO A 326 6.90 23.53 18.45
N ARG A 327 6.71 23.99 19.69
CA ARG A 327 6.79 23.12 20.88
C ARG A 327 5.57 22.21 20.93
N GLY A 328 5.73 21.06 21.55
CA GLY A 328 4.65 20.10 21.79
C GLY A 328 5.17 18.67 21.76
N GLU A 329 4.31 17.71 22.11
CA GLU A 329 4.65 16.29 22.10
C GLU A 329 4.37 15.68 20.72
N PRO A 330 5.40 15.37 19.91
CA PRO A 330 5.18 14.84 18.58
C PRO A 330 4.65 13.40 18.67
N LYS A 331 3.60 13.11 17.92
CA LYS A 331 2.99 11.78 17.78
C LYS A 331 3.42 11.07 16.49
N GLN A 332 3.59 11.82 15.42
CA GLN A 332 3.97 11.29 14.11
C GLN A 332 4.91 12.24 13.39
N VAL A 333 5.92 11.67 12.74
CA VAL A 333 6.84 12.37 11.84
C VAL A 333 6.64 11.90 10.41
N ALA A 334 6.77 12.80 9.45
CA ALA A 334 6.74 12.48 8.03
C ALA A 334 7.67 13.39 7.24
N MET A 335 8.22 12.85 6.16
CA MET A 335 9.06 13.58 5.23
C MET A 335 8.70 13.22 3.79
N VAL A 336 8.92 14.15 2.87
CA VAL A 336 8.70 13.96 1.43
C VAL A 336 9.80 14.64 0.62
N LEU A 337 10.37 13.90 -0.32
CA LEU A 337 11.16 14.41 -1.44
C LEU A 337 10.23 14.58 -2.64
N PHE A 338 10.26 15.74 -3.26
CA PHE A 338 9.44 16.07 -4.43
C PHE A 338 10.25 16.93 -5.41
N ASP A 339 9.63 17.27 -6.54
CA ASP A 339 10.34 17.80 -7.71
C ASP A 339 11.38 16.80 -8.23
N LEU A 340 10.90 15.58 -8.51
CA LEU A 340 11.75 14.47 -8.93
C LEU A 340 12.16 14.62 -10.40
N THR A 341 13.44 14.43 -10.67
CA THR A 341 14.01 14.42 -12.03
C THR A 341 14.79 13.12 -12.25
N PRO A 342 14.58 12.38 -13.35
CA PRO A 342 15.39 11.20 -13.65
C PRO A 342 16.89 11.55 -13.75
N ALA A 343 17.76 10.64 -13.31
CA ALA A 343 19.20 10.83 -13.37
C ALA A 343 19.69 11.07 -14.81
N ALA A 344 19.12 10.36 -15.79
CA ALA A 344 19.41 10.55 -17.21
C ALA A 344 19.05 11.95 -17.75
N MET A 345 18.22 12.71 -17.04
CA MET A 345 17.81 14.08 -17.40
C MET A 345 18.43 15.15 -16.50
N THR A 346 19.37 14.77 -15.63
CA THR A 346 20.00 15.68 -14.67
C THR A 346 21.46 15.82 -15.00
N THR A 347 21.92 17.05 -15.23
CA THR A 347 23.35 17.35 -15.27
C THR A 347 23.86 17.36 -13.83
N PRO A 348 24.85 16.51 -13.48
CA PRO A 348 25.50 16.58 -12.18
C PRO A 348 26.08 17.97 -11.91
N SER A 349 26.29 18.30 -10.63
CA SER A 349 26.99 19.53 -10.29
C SER A 349 28.39 19.54 -10.92
N LEU A 350 28.81 20.72 -11.39
CA LEU A 350 30.16 20.95 -11.92
C LEU A 350 31.20 21.14 -10.81
N PHE A 351 30.78 21.18 -9.55
CA PHE A 351 31.66 21.38 -8.41
C PHE A 351 32.01 20.04 -7.76
N ASP A 352 33.31 19.79 -7.57
CA ASP A 352 33.85 18.52 -7.05
C ASP A 352 33.23 18.12 -5.71
N VAL A 353 32.96 19.09 -4.83
CA VAL A 353 32.38 18.85 -3.49
C VAL A 353 31.01 18.16 -3.56
N ASP A 354 30.17 18.55 -4.52
CA ASP A 354 28.84 17.95 -4.69
C ASP A 354 28.93 16.54 -5.33
N HIS A 355 29.94 16.35 -6.20
CA HIS A 355 30.24 15.08 -6.83
C HIS A 355 30.72 14.05 -5.79
N ASP A 356 31.69 14.42 -4.96
CA ASP A 356 32.27 13.58 -3.91
C ASP A 356 31.21 13.09 -2.92
N LEU A 357 30.31 13.98 -2.48
CA LEU A 357 29.23 13.61 -1.55
C LEU A 357 28.24 12.61 -2.16
N THR A 358 27.96 12.75 -3.45
CA THR A 358 27.07 11.84 -4.18
C THR A 358 27.74 10.47 -4.33
N GLU A 359 29.01 10.42 -4.73
CA GLU A 359 29.85 9.21 -4.80
C GLU A 359 29.94 8.47 -3.46
N VAL A 360 30.15 9.21 -2.36
CA VAL A 360 30.16 8.66 -0.99
C VAL A 360 28.82 8.01 -0.67
N SER A 361 27.70 8.70 -0.96
CA SER A 361 26.35 8.14 -0.75
C SER A 361 26.12 6.85 -1.56
N HIS A 362 26.58 6.79 -2.81
CA HIS A 362 26.50 5.57 -3.62
C HIS A 362 27.39 4.44 -3.09
N THR A 363 28.60 4.75 -2.62
CA THR A 363 29.53 3.78 -2.03
C THR A 363 28.97 3.20 -0.74
N MET A 364 28.39 4.04 0.12
CA MET A 364 27.69 3.58 1.33
C MET A 364 26.54 2.63 1.00
N ASP A 365 25.75 2.94 -0.04
CA ASP A 365 24.66 2.06 -0.47
C ASP A 365 25.18 0.69 -0.98
N LYS A 366 26.28 0.68 -1.74
CA LYS A 366 26.92 -0.57 -2.20
C LYS A 366 27.36 -1.44 -1.02
N ILE A 367 28.05 -0.85 -0.03
CA ILE A 367 28.51 -1.58 1.16
C ILE A 367 27.32 -2.11 1.97
N ASN A 368 26.29 -1.27 2.19
CA ASN A 368 25.09 -1.70 2.91
C ASN A 368 24.29 -2.78 2.17
N ARG A 369 24.36 -2.85 0.84
CA ARG A 369 23.75 -3.93 0.07
C ARG A 369 24.52 -5.25 0.21
N GLN A 370 25.84 -5.18 0.28
CA GLN A 370 26.70 -6.37 0.36
C GLN A 370 26.78 -6.95 1.78
N PHE A 371 26.85 -6.09 2.79
CA PHE A 371 27.14 -6.48 4.18
C PHE A 371 25.93 -6.30 5.12
N GLY A 372 24.74 -6.05 4.58
CA GLY A 372 23.53 -5.85 5.37
C GLY A 372 23.22 -4.38 5.69
N LYS A 373 21.95 -4.14 6.02
CA LYS A 373 21.40 -2.80 6.20
C LYS A 373 22.01 -2.09 7.42
N ASN A 374 22.47 -0.86 7.22
CA ASN A 374 23.11 0.00 8.24
C ASN A 374 24.48 -0.49 8.74
N SER A 375 25.20 -1.30 7.96
CA SER A 375 26.60 -1.66 8.22
C SER A 375 27.51 -0.42 8.20
N ILE A 376 27.22 0.56 7.33
CA ILE A 376 27.76 1.92 7.40
C ILE A 376 26.62 2.94 7.41
N HIS A 377 26.71 3.91 8.31
CA HIS A 377 25.75 5.00 8.40
C HIS A 377 26.44 6.25 8.94
N PHE A 378 25.82 7.41 8.73
CA PHE A 378 26.30 8.66 9.33
C PHE A 378 26.13 8.64 10.85
N GLY A 379 27.03 9.34 11.57
CA GLY A 379 27.00 9.42 13.03
C GLY A 379 25.68 9.95 13.61
N THR A 380 24.95 10.75 12.84
CA THR A 380 23.60 11.25 13.20
C THR A 380 22.56 10.15 13.41
N LEU A 381 22.79 8.95 12.86
CA LEU A 381 21.93 7.77 13.03
C LEU A 381 22.31 6.93 14.26
N CYS A 382 23.43 7.24 14.94
CA CYS A 382 23.89 6.51 16.12
C CYS A 382 22.84 6.60 17.25
N GLY A 383 22.45 5.46 17.84
CA GLY A 383 21.40 5.37 18.86
C GLY A 383 19.95 5.35 18.33
N SER A 384 19.73 5.52 17.01
CA SER A 384 18.39 5.45 16.38
C SER A 384 18.27 4.31 15.35
N LYS A 385 19.23 3.39 15.31
CA LYS A 385 19.31 2.30 14.32
C LYS A 385 18.07 1.42 14.28
N ASP A 386 17.48 1.09 15.43
CA ASP A 386 16.36 0.15 15.51
C ASP A 386 14.98 0.83 15.42
N THR A 387 14.96 2.16 15.42
CA THR A 387 13.71 2.94 15.30
C THR A 387 13.14 2.84 13.87
N ALA A 388 11.82 2.89 13.64
CA ALA A 388 11.26 2.87 12.28
C ALA A 388 11.77 1.72 11.33
N PRO A 389 11.50 0.45 11.66
CA PRO A 389 11.83 -0.69 10.79
C PRO A 389 11.15 -0.58 9.42
N THR A 390 11.66 -1.32 8.44
CA THR A 390 11.00 -1.42 7.13
C THR A 390 9.70 -2.19 7.30
N ARG A 391 8.63 -1.64 6.73
CA ARG A 391 7.28 -2.20 6.78
C ARG A 391 6.69 -2.13 5.38
N ILE A 392 5.81 -3.08 5.07
CA ILE A 392 5.08 -3.10 3.81
C ILE A 392 4.10 -1.92 3.79
N ALA A 393 4.10 -1.16 2.68
CA ALA A 393 3.15 -0.08 2.46
C ALA A 393 2.05 -0.56 1.49
N PHE A 394 0.88 0.09 1.53
CA PHE A 394 -0.29 -0.32 0.72
C PHE A 394 0.00 -0.50 -0.78
N THR A 395 0.86 0.35 -1.36
CA THR A 395 1.16 0.36 -2.81
C THR A 395 2.59 -0.06 -3.11
N GLN A 396 3.31 -0.58 -2.12
CA GLN A 396 4.71 -0.95 -2.31
C GLN A 396 5.09 -2.13 -1.44
N ILE A 397 5.53 -3.16 -2.15
CA ILE A 397 6.20 -4.33 -1.60
C ILE A 397 7.69 -4.00 -1.60
N PRO A 398 8.37 -4.05 -0.45
CA PRO A 398 9.83 -3.95 -0.41
C PRO A 398 10.43 -5.09 -1.23
N GLU A 399 11.50 -4.84 -1.99
CA GLU A 399 12.31 -5.93 -2.55
C GLU A 399 12.89 -6.73 -1.37
N PHE A 400 12.71 -8.05 -1.40
CA PHE A 400 13.29 -8.96 -0.42
C PHE A 400 14.80 -8.96 -0.59
N ASP A 401 15.52 -8.66 0.50
CA ASP A 401 16.98 -8.73 0.55
C ASP A 401 17.36 -9.86 1.51
N PRO A 402 17.80 -11.03 1.02
CA PRO A 402 18.16 -12.16 1.87
C PRO A 402 19.34 -11.87 2.81
N ALA A 403 20.08 -10.77 2.63
CA ALA A 403 21.13 -10.32 3.55
C ALA A 403 20.59 -9.49 4.74
N SER A 404 19.26 -9.48 4.98
CA SER A 404 18.63 -8.64 6.01
C SER A 404 18.25 -9.33 7.33
N THR A 405 18.71 -10.55 7.55
CA THR A 405 18.83 -11.17 8.89
C THR A 405 20.21 -11.00 9.47
#